data_AF-A0A941EL43-F1
#
_entry.id   AF-A0A941EL43-F1
#
_cell.length_a   1.000
_cell.length_b   1.000
_cell.length_c   1.000
_cell.angle_alpha   90.00
_cell.angle_beta   90.00
_cell.angle_gamma   90.00
#
_symmetry.space_group_name_H-M   'P 1'
#
loop_
_entity.id
_entity.type
_entity.pdbx_description
1 polymer ?
#
loop_
_entity_poly.entity_id
_entity_poly.type
_entity_poly.pdbx_seq_one_letter_code
_entity_poly.pdbx_strand_id
1 'polypeptide(L)'
;MPDYRARCADGVAGTVRLYQELFSDLDPIRGGFGWWHGHLDQARSILAGDYLISVCEQVSQCLTRAAWHEKTFNEAWFAEARWMRAALATGREQAPHERSEMDEQRAVRIETSLDGFFQACGSVLDNLAAVAIGTLGLSTDLVTADWNVIGKAAGGEAKLLQAPTSPGRTVQDKAVERIQHSAAAGPDGWLRWTIGMRNLLVHRGRRMQVRYFYRVKQRPGAEPEYVLLLTRNPQLTEIEDLALGLGIDSMMLREHAGNTMAGVLARLNTLTVEAMEIFAQVWTARRADPALLPPPEGLWKQLYPKKRDLSGFNGFSDTVPMSEGEMRVSPDMARRFQSAKVLDGPRDIWVGLLGS
;
A
#
# COMPACT_ATOMS: atom_id res chain seq x y z
N MET A 1 12.38 0.97 -22.14
CA MET A 1 11.19 0.75 -21.29
C MET A 1 10.59 2.11 -20.97
N PRO A 2 9.26 2.25 -20.91
CA PRO A 2 8.64 3.50 -20.48
C PRO A 2 9.11 3.89 -19.07
N ASP A 3 9.11 5.19 -18.77
CA ASP A 3 9.38 5.70 -17.43
C ASP A 3 8.41 5.05 -16.43
N TYR A 4 8.95 4.43 -15.37
CA TYR A 4 8.13 3.76 -14.35
C TYR A 4 7.17 4.74 -13.68
N ARG A 5 7.52 6.03 -13.58
CA ARG A 5 6.66 7.08 -13.02
C ARG A 5 5.42 7.31 -13.87
N ALA A 6 5.54 7.24 -15.19
CA ALA A 6 4.40 7.42 -16.09
C ALA A 6 3.31 6.36 -15.88
N ARG A 7 3.69 5.16 -15.41
CA ARG A 7 2.74 4.06 -15.16
C ARG A 7 1.82 4.27 -13.96
N CYS A 8 2.20 5.15 -13.04
CA CYS A 8 1.44 5.48 -11.83
C CYS A 8 1.11 6.97 -11.71
N ALA A 9 1.31 7.75 -12.79
CA ALA A 9 1.22 9.20 -12.74
C ALA A 9 -0.17 9.69 -12.31
N ASP A 10 -1.23 9.05 -12.82
CA ASP A 10 -2.60 9.47 -12.51
C ASP A 10 -2.97 9.23 -11.05
N GLY A 11 -2.64 8.05 -10.50
CA GLY A 11 -2.88 7.73 -9.09
C GLY A 11 -2.04 8.60 -8.16
N VAL A 12 -0.79 8.89 -8.52
CA VAL A 12 0.06 9.86 -7.80
C VAL A 12 -0.57 11.26 -7.83
N ALA A 13 -1.04 11.72 -9.00
CA ALA A 13 -1.69 13.02 -9.12
C ALA A 13 -2.99 13.11 -8.30
N GLY A 14 -3.80 12.06 -8.29
CA GLY A 14 -5.00 11.95 -7.43
C GLY A 14 -4.65 12.07 -5.95
N THR A 15 -3.58 11.38 -5.53
CA THR A 15 -3.08 11.44 -4.15
C THR A 15 -2.60 12.84 -3.77
N VAL A 16 -1.86 13.51 -4.65
CA VAL A 16 -1.36 14.88 -4.43
C VAL A 16 -2.54 15.86 -4.26
N ARG A 17 -3.60 15.73 -5.06
CA ARG A 17 -4.79 16.58 -4.92
C ARG A 17 -5.46 16.41 -3.56
N LEU A 18 -5.70 15.17 -3.12
CA LEU A 18 -6.28 14.93 -1.80
C LEU A 18 -5.35 15.42 -0.68
N TYR A 19 -4.05 15.14 -0.78
CA TYR A 19 -3.05 15.63 0.17
C TYR A 19 -3.14 17.15 0.32
N GLN A 20 -3.26 17.91 -0.78
CA GLN A 20 -3.39 19.37 -0.74
C GLN A 20 -4.68 19.82 -0.02
N GLU A 21 -5.81 19.15 -0.24
CA GLU A 21 -7.06 19.45 0.48
C GLU A 21 -6.91 19.20 1.99
N LEU A 22 -6.37 18.03 2.38
CA LEU A 22 -6.12 17.71 3.78
C LEU A 22 -5.15 18.72 4.41
N PHE A 23 -4.02 18.94 3.77
CA PHE A 23 -2.96 19.81 4.27
C PHE A 23 -3.39 21.27 4.40
N SER A 24 -4.26 21.74 3.49
CA SER A 24 -4.82 23.10 3.57
C SER A 24 -5.71 23.30 4.79
N ASP A 25 -6.40 22.25 5.25
CA ASP A 25 -7.29 22.27 6.41
C ASP A 25 -6.55 22.12 7.76
N LEU A 26 -5.22 21.93 7.76
CA LEU A 26 -4.42 21.95 8.99
C LEU A 26 -4.48 23.32 9.66
N ASP A 27 -4.85 23.32 10.94
CA ASP A 27 -5.00 24.49 11.79
C ASP A 27 -3.80 24.58 12.77
N PRO A 28 -2.86 25.52 12.58
CA PRO A 28 -1.71 25.68 13.47
C PRO A 28 -2.07 26.20 14.87
N ILE A 29 -3.24 26.83 15.02
CA ILE A 29 -3.68 27.41 16.30
C ILE A 29 -4.38 26.35 17.14
N ARG A 30 -5.31 25.61 16.54
CA ARG A 30 -6.10 24.60 17.26
C ARG A 30 -5.45 23.22 17.24
N GLY A 31 -4.72 22.88 16.19
CA GLY A 31 -3.98 21.62 16.02
C GLY A 31 -4.79 20.52 15.34
N GLY A 32 -4.17 19.79 14.41
CA GLY A 32 -4.90 18.87 13.51
C GLY A 32 -5.80 19.65 12.54
N PHE A 33 -6.97 19.10 12.19
CA PHE A 33 -7.92 19.79 11.31
C PHE A 33 -8.85 20.71 12.09
N GLY A 34 -8.95 21.99 11.67
CA GLY A 34 -9.66 23.03 12.44
C GLY A 34 -11.12 22.70 12.77
N TRP A 35 -11.82 22.03 11.85
CA TRP A 35 -13.23 21.66 11.97
C TRP A 35 -13.48 20.31 12.69
N TRP A 36 -12.44 19.60 13.14
CA TRP A 36 -12.57 18.41 14.00
C TRP A 36 -12.74 18.76 15.49
N HIS A 37 -12.41 20.00 15.86
CA HIS A 37 -12.55 20.47 17.23
C HIS A 37 -14.02 20.47 17.66
N GLY A 38 -14.27 19.94 18.86
CA GLY A 38 -15.63 19.72 19.37
C GLY A 38 -16.15 18.29 19.14
N HIS A 39 -15.48 17.52 18.29
CA HIS A 39 -15.77 16.08 18.09
C HIS A 39 -14.66 15.18 18.66
N LEU A 40 -13.40 15.61 18.56
CA LEU A 40 -12.25 14.95 19.18
C LEU A 40 -11.57 15.90 20.18
N ASP A 41 -10.92 15.32 21.20
CA ASP A 41 -9.96 16.08 21.98
C ASP A 41 -8.76 16.50 21.12
N GLN A 42 -8.06 17.53 21.58
CA GLN A 42 -6.98 18.16 20.82
C GLN A 42 -5.84 17.19 20.48
N ALA A 43 -5.46 16.28 21.40
CA ALA A 43 -4.38 15.34 21.17
C ALA A 43 -4.76 14.31 20.09
N ARG A 44 -5.97 13.74 20.16
CA ARG A 44 -6.49 12.84 19.12
C ARG A 44 -6.65 13.55 17.77
N SER A 45 -7.14 14.78 17.76
CA SER A 45 -7.26 15.60 16.55
C SER A 45 -5.89 15.80 15.87
N ILE A 46 -4.86 16.14 16.65
CA ILE A 46 -3.49 16.32 16.15
C ILE A 46 -2.94 15.01 15.59
N LEU A 47 -2.98 13.93 16.38
CA LEU A 47 -2.37 12.65 15.99
C LEU A 47 -3.07 12.05 14.76
N ALA A 48 -4.41 12.01 14.76
CA ALA A 48 -5.17 11.47 13.65
C ALA A 48 -5.03 12.35 12.40
N GLY A 49 -4.98 13.68 12.56
CA GLY A 49 -4.79 14.61 11.43
C GLY A 49 -3.43 14.48 10.75
N ASP A 50 -2.35 14.49 11.54
CA ASP A 50 -0.98 14.33 11.02
C ASP A 50 -0.78 12.95 10.38
N TYR A 51 -1.28 11.90 11.03
CA TYR A 51 -1.18 10.55 10.49
C TYR A 51 -2.00 10.38 9.21
N LEU A 52 -3.21 10.94 9.12
CA LEU A 52 -4.03 10.89 7.90
C LEU A 52 -3.31 11.53 6.70
N ILE A 53 -2.64 12.66 6.90
CA ILE A 53 -1.81 13.31 5.86
C ILE A 53 -0.65 12.42 5.46
N SER A 54 0.02 11.81 6.44
CA SER A 54 1.15 10.90 6.21
C SER A 54 0.75 9.69 5.38
N VAL A 55 -0.33 8.99 5.75
CA VAL A 55 -0.80 7.81 5.01
C VAL A 55 -1.33 8.18 3.63
N CYS A 56 -1.94 9.36 3.47
CA CYS A 56 -2.30 9.89 2.16
C CYS A 56 -1.05 10.03 1.27
N GLU A 57 0.00 10.70 1.74
CA GLU A 57 1.26 10.83 1.01
C GLU A 57 1.88 9.46 0.70
N GLN A 58 1.85 8.55 1.67
CA GLN A 58 2.39 7.20 1.58
C GLN A 58 1.79 6.38 0.43
N VAL A 59 0.52 6.60 0.07
CA VAL A 59 -0.10 5.94 -1.11
C VAL A 59 0.71 6.21 -2.38
N SER A 60 1.06 7.47 -2.64
CA SER A 60 1.83 7.85 -3.84
C SER A 60 3.25 7.26 -3.84
N GLN A 61 3.89 7.24 -2.67
CA GLN A 61 5.23 6.68 -2.48
C GLN A 61 5.22 5.15 -2.71
N CYS A 62 4.24 4.45 -2.17
CA CYS A 62 4.08 3.00 -2.34
C CYS A 62 3.72 2.64 -3.79
N LEU A 63 2.87 3.41 -4.46
CA LEU A 63 2.51 3.18 -5.86
C LEU A 63 3.74 3.37 -6.79
N THR A 64 4.53 4.43 -6.53
CA THR A 64 5.79 4.69 -7.22
C THR A 64 6.81 3.57 -6.97
N ARG A 65 6.89 3.07 -5.73
CA ARG A 65 7.76 1.95 -5.35
C ARG A 65 7.35 0.65 -6.06
N ALA A 66 6.05 0.36 -6.15
CA ALA A 66 5.54 -0.78 -6.92
C ALA A 66 5.95 -0.66 -8.40
N ALA A 67 5.76 0.50 -9.03
CA ALA A 67 6.20 0.73 -10.41
C ALA A 67 7.71 0.56 -10.60
N TRP A 68 8.52 1.01 -9.64
CA TRP A 68 9.98 0.82 -9.66
C TRP A 68 10.38 -0.67 -9.58
N HIS A 69 9.76 -1.43 -8.69
CA HIS A 69 10.01 -2.86 -8.55
C HIS A 69 9.59 -3.64 -9.80
N GLU A 70 8.47 -3.28 -10.42
CA GLU A 70 8.03 -3.88 -11.68
C GLU A 70 9.04 -3.63 -12.82
N LYS A 71 9.52 -2.40 -12.97
CA LYS A 71 10.59 -2.08 -13.93
C LYS A 71 11.85 -2.88 -13.64
N THR A 72 12.29 -2.89 -12.39
CA THR A 72 13.53 -3.58 -11.96
C THR A 72 13.44 -5.09 -12.21
N PHE A 73 12.27 -5.68 -11.94
CA PHE A 73 11.98 -7.07 -12.24
C PHE A 73 12.13 -7.34 -13.75
N ASN A 74 11.50 -6.54 -14.61
CA ASN A 74 11.55 -6.74 -16.05
C ASN A 74 12.97 -6.58 -16.62
N GLU A 75 13.76 -5.64 -16.11
CA GLU A 75 15.16 -5.44 -16.52
C GLU A 75 16.03 -6.64 -16.13
N ALA A 76 15.89 -7.11 -14.89
CA ALA A 76 16.63 -8.27 -14.40
C ALA A 76 16.19 -9.56 -15.13
N TRP A 77 14.89 -9.73 -15.36
CA TRP A 77 14.34 -10.87 -16.10
C TRP A 77 14.81 -10.89 -17.55
N PHE A 78 14.84 -9.74 -18.22
CA PHE A 78 15.34 -9.67 -19.60
C PHE A 78 16.80 -10.12 -19.71
N ALA A 79 17.64 -9.76 -18.74
CA ALA A 79 19.01 -10.25 -18.67
C ALA A 79 19.06 -11.77 -18.38
N GLU A 80 18.26 -12.28 -17.44
CA GLU A 80 18.17 -13.72 -17.10
C GLU A 80 17.72 -14.55 -18.30
N ALA A 81 16.65 -14.13 -18.99
CA ALA A 81 16.13 -14.83 -20.15
C ALA A 81 17.15 -14.91 -21.29
N ARG A 82 17.93 -13.85 -21.53
CA ARG A 82 19.00 -13.89 -22.55
C ARG A 82 20.11 -14.84 -22.16
N TRP A 83 20.56 -14.80 -20.91
CA TRP A 83 21.58 -15.71 -20.40
C TRP A 83 21.14 -17.18 -20.52
N MET A 84 19.90 -17.48 -20.10
CA MET A 84 19.32 -18.81 -20.22
C MET A 84 19.19 -19.29 -21.67
N ARG A 85 18.78 -18.42 -22.60
CA ARG A 85 18.73 -18.77 -24.04
C ARG A 85 20.12 -19.05 -24.61
N ALA A 86 21.12 -18.25 -24.25
CA ALA A 86 22.49 -18.48 -24.69
C ALA A 86 23.02 -19.82 -24.17
N ALA A 87 22.73 -20.17 -22.92
CA ALA A 87 23.09 -21.47 -22.36
C ALA A 87 22.46 -22.64 -23.15
N LEU A 88 21.16 -22.57 -23.46
CA LEU A 88 20.49 -23.58 -24.28
C LEU A 88 21.08 -23.69 -25.70
N ALA A 89 21.42 -22.56 -26.33
CA ALA A 89 21.99 -22.53 -27.67
C ALA A 89 23.36 -23.25 -27.74
N THR A 90 24.10 -23.29 -26.62
CA THR A 90 25.37 -24.02 -26.52
C THR A 90 25.23 -25.52 -26.27
N GLY A 91 24.02 -26.08 -26.35
CA GLY A 91 23.78 -27.52 -26.18
C GLY A 91 23.78 -27.98 -24.72
N ARG A 92 23.79 -27.05 -23.75
CA ARG A 92 23.58 -27.38 -22.34
C ARG A 92 22.08 -27.68 -22.16
N GLU A 93 21.73 -28.97 -22.11
CA GLU A 93 20.35 -29.43 -21.86
C GLU A 93 19.85 -29.07 -20.45
N GLN A 94 20.77 -28.79 -19.53
CA GLN A 94 20.49 -28.34 -18.17
C GLN A 94 20.93 -26.90 -18.00
N ALA A 95 20.20 -26.14 -17.16
CA ALA A 95 20.66 -24.82 -16.72
C ALA A 95 22.11 -24.93 -16.20
N PRO A 96 22.98 -23.93 -16.42
CA PRO A 96 24.33 -23.96 -15.89
C PRO A 96 24.28 -24.28 -14.38
N HIS A 97 24.90 -25.38 -13.97
CA HIS A 97 24.93 -25.82 -12.55
C HIS A 97 25.63 -24.80 -11.66
N GLU A 98 26.59 -24.06 -12.23
CA GLU A 98 27.30 -22.98 -11.54
C GLU A 98 26.84 -21.63 -12.10
N ARG A 99 26.24 -20.82 -11.22
CA ARG A 99 25.97 -19.41 -11.47
C ARG A 99 27.23 -18.62 -11.14
N SER A 100 27.57 -17.63 -11.98
CA SER A 100 28.54 -16.63 -11.56
C SER A 100 27.94 -15.75 -10.46
N GLU A 101 28.77 -15.03 -9.70
CA GLU A 101 28.29 -14.04 -8.73
C GLU A 101 27.31 -13.03 -9.36
N MET A 102 27.58 -12.60 -10.60
CA MET A 102 26.67 -11.72 -11.35
C MET A 102 25.32 -12.37 -11.67
N ASP A 103 25.27 -13.68 -11.90
CA ASP A 103 24.03 -14.43 -12.16
C ASP A 103 23.25 -14.70 -10.87
N GLU A 104 23.94 -14.86 -9.74
CA GLU A 104 23.33 -14.93 -8.41
C GLU A 104 22.72 -13.59 -8.01
N GLN A 105 23.46 -12.49 -8.15
CA GLN A 105 22.94 -11.14 -7.89
C GLN A 105 21.71 -10.84 -8.75
N ARG A 106 21.68 -11.30 -10.00
CA ARG A 106 20.51 -11.17 -10.88
C ARG A 106 19.31 -11.97 -10.38
N ALA A 107 19.53 -13.20 -9.90
CA ALA A 107 18.48 -14.04 -9.30
C ALA A 107 17.86 -13.34 -8.08
N VAL A 108 18.72 -12.86 -7.18
CA VAL A 108 18.31 -12.11 -5.98
C VAL A 108 17.54 -10.85 -6.36
N ARG A 109 17.97 -10.13 -7.40
CA ARG A 109 17.28 -8.93 -7.89
C ARG A 109 15.88 -9.24 -8.42
N ILE A 110 15.70 -10.36 -9.13
CA ILE A 110 14.38 -10.80 -9.60
C ILE A 110 13.47 -11.07 -8.40
N GLU A 111 13.94 -11.84 -7.42
CA GLU A 111 13.16 -12.21 -6.24
C GLU A 111 12.81 -11.00 -5.37
N THR A 112 13.80 -10.18 -5.02
CA THR A 112 13.57 -8.97 -4.20
C THR A 112 12.69 -7.94 -4.90
N SER A 113 12.72 -7.88 -6.24
CA SER A 113 11.80 -7.03 -6.99
C SER A 113 10.37 -7.58 -6.97
N LEU A 114 10.19 -8.89 -7.03
CA LEU A 114 8.88 -9.52 -6.89
C LEU A 114 8.29 -9.29 -5.48
N ASP A 115 9.11 -9.52 -4.44
CA ASP A 115 8.72 -9.32 -3.04
C ASP A 115 8.36 -7.85 -2.77
N GLY A 116 9.26 -6.94 -3.16
CA GLY A 116 9.07 -5.51 -3.00
C GLY A 116 7.86 -4.97 -3.77
N PHE A 117 7.55 -5.53 -4.93
CA PHE A 117 6.35 -5.18 -5.71
C PHE A 117 5.06 -5.47 -4.94
N PHE A 118 4.85 -6.71 -4.51
CA PHE A 118 3.61 -7.09 -3.83
C PHE A 118 3.50 -6.50 -2.42
N GLN A 119 4.62 -6.31 -1.72
CA GLN A 119 4.63 -5.57 -0.47
C GLN A 119 4.17 -4.13 -0.68
N ALA A 120 4.71 -3.44 -1.69
CA ALA A 120 4.31 -2.08 -2.03
C ALA A 120 2.84 -2.00 -2.44
N CYS A 121 2.33 -2.94 -3.24
CA CYS A 121 0.91 -3.02 -3.60
C CYS A 121 0.01 -3.18 -2.37
N GLY A 122 0.34 -4.08 -1.45
CA GLY A 122 -0.40 -4.23 -0.19
C GLY A 122 -0.39 -2.95 0.63
N SER A 123 0.75 -2.27 0.73
CA SER A 123 0.84 -0.98 1.41
C SER A 123 -0.02 0.11 0.75
N VAL A 124 -0.16 0.16 -0.58
CA VAL A 124 -1.13 1.09 -1.21
C VAL A 124 -2.54 0.81 -0.71
N LEU A 125 -2.96 -0.45 -0.68
CA LEU A 125 -4.32 -0.84 -0.24
C LEU A 125 -4.55 -0.52 1.24
N ASP A 126 -3.61 -0.84 2.12
CA ASP A 126 -3.73 -0.55 3.55
C ASP A 126 -3.78 0.96 3.82
N ASN A 127 -2.95 1.76 3.12
CA ASN A 127 -3.00 3.21 3.22
C ASN A 127 -4.28 3.81 2.61
N LEU A 128 -4.81 3.27 1.51
CA LEU A 128 -6.12 3.67 0.99
C LEU A 128 -7.24 3.41 2.00
N ALA A 129 -7.17 2.30 2.74
CA ALA A 129 -8.12 2.02 3.82
C ALA A 129 -7.98 3.02 4.97
N ALA A 130 -6.76 3.38 5.36
CA ALA A 130 -6.53 4.44 6.35
C ALA A 130 -7.13 5.78 5.89
N VAL A 131 -6.88 6.17 4.64
CA VAL A 131 -7.48 7.38 4.06
C VAL A 131 -9.00 7.28 4.04
N ALA A 132 -9.59 6.14 3.70
CA ALA A 132 -11.03 5.92 3.76
C ALA A 132 -11.58 6.09 5.18
N ILE A 133 -10.90 5.54 6.19
CA ILE A 133 -11.29 5.69 7.60
C ILE A 133 -11.33 7.17 7.99
N GLY A 134 -10.26 7.91 7.71
CA GLY A 134 -10.15 9.32 8.05
C GLY A 134 -11.11 10.22 7.27
N THR A 135 -11.33 9.96 5.98
CA THR A 135 -12.15 10.81 5.10
C THR A 135 -13.63 10.48 5.12
N LEU A 136 -14.00 9.19 5.18
CA LEU A 136 -15.40 8.75 5.28
C LEU A 136 -15.91 8.72 6.72
N GLY A 137 -15.05 8.96 7.72
CA GLY A 137 -15.44 8.92 9.13
C GLY A 137 -15.85 7.52 9.59
N LEU A 138 -15.13 6.49 9.15
CA LEU A 138 -15.42 5.11 9.55
C LEU A 138 -15.03 4.89 11.02
N SER A 139 -15.90 4.28 11.81
CA SER A 139 -15.71 4.10 13.25
C SER A 139 -14.78 2.93 13.58
N THR A 140 -13.52 3.05 13.18
CA THR A 140 -12.44 2.10 13.49
C THR A 140 -11.10 2.84 13.64
N ASP A 141 -10.09 2.13 14.14
CA ASP A 141 -8.77 2.70 14.36
C ASP A 141 -8.05 2.99 13.04
N LEU A 142 -7.54 4.22 12.92
CA LEU A 142 -6.83 4.69 11.73
C LEU A 142 -5.46 4.05 11.56
N VAL A 143 -4.77 3.75 12.66
CA VAL A 143 -3.37 3.27 12.66
C VAL A 143 -3.27 1.82 12.23
N THR A 144 -4.21 0.97 12.64
CA THR A 144 -4.25 -0.44 12.27
C THR A 144 -5.09 -0.72 11.03
N ALA A 145 -5.22 0.26 10.13
CA ALA A 145 -6.05 0.12 8.95
C ALA A 145 -5.55 -0.99 8.01
N ASP A 146 -6.50 -1.74 7.46
CA ASP A 146 -6.25 -2.73 6.41
C ASP A 146 -7.40 -2.72 5.41
N TRP A 147 -7.14 -3.18 4.18
CA TRP A 147 -8.12 -3.15 3.09
C TRP A 147 -9.47 -3.81 3.43
N ASN A 148 -9.52 -4.80 4.32
CA ASN A 148 -10.75 -5.50 4.67
C ASN A 148 -11.76 -4.58 5.36
N VAL A 149 -11.34 -3.44 5.94
CA VAL A 149 -12.24 -2.44 6.53
C VAL A 149 -13.27 -1.95 5.51
N ILE A 150 -12.86 -1.71 4.26
CA ILE A 150 -13.77 -1.24 3.19
C ILE A 150 -14.74 -2.35 2.81
N GLY A 151 -14.29 -3.62 2.78
CA GLY A 151 -15.16 -4.78 2.53
C GLY A 151 -16.19 -4.99 3.63
N LYS A 152 -15.79 -4.83 4.90
CA LYS A 152 -16.69 -4.89 6.06
C LYS A 152 -17.73 -3.77 6.05
N ALA A 153 -17.32 -2.55 5.71
CA ALA A 153 -18.23 -1.43 5.52
C ALA A 153 -19.25 -1.73 4.41
N ALA A 154 -18.81 -2.28 3.27
CA ALA A 154 -19.69 -2.66 2.17
C ALA A 154 -20.67 -3.78 2.55
N GLY A 155 -20.23 -4.71 3.40
CA GLY A 155 -21.08 -5.77 3.97
C GLY A 155 -22.10 -5.28 5.00
N GLY A 156 -22.17 -3.97 5.26
CA GLY A 156 -23.14 -3.37 6.17
C GLY A 156 -22.81 -3.61 7.64
N GLU A 157 -21.53 -3.77 8.01
CA GLU A 157 -21.13 -3.88 9.41
C GLU A 157 -21.51 -2.59 10.16
N ALA A 158 -22.65 -2.64 10.87
CA ALA A 158 -23.35 -1.48 11.39
C ALA A 158 -22.54 -0.62 12.38
N LYS A 159 -21.43 -1.15 12.90
CA LYS A 159 -20.53 -0.43 13.81
C LYS A 159 -19.49 0.43 13.10
N LEU A 160 -19.24 0.21 11.80
CA LEU A 160 -18.25 0.98 11.03
C LEU A 160 -18.86 2.26 10.42
N LEU A 161 -20.13 2.20 10.06
CA LEU A 161 -20.86 3.25 9.38
C LEU A 161 -21.78 3.99 10.36
N GLN A 162 -22.25 5.17 9.97
CA GLN A 162 -23.29 5.86 10.71
C GLN A 162 -24.62 5.10 10.68
N ALA A 163 -25.53 5.51 11.58
CA ALA A 163 -26.88 4.98 11.66
C ALA A 163 -27.59 5.06 10.29
N PRO A 164 -28.38 4.02 9.89
CA PRO A 164 -29.08 3.98 8.59
C PRO A 164 -29.90 5.22 8.24
N THR A 165 -30.39 5.95 9.24
CA THR A 165 -31.25 7.13 9.07
C THR A 165 -30.48 8.44 8.94
N SER A 166 -29.15 8.46 9.06
CA SER A 166 -28.37 9.70 9.02
C SER A 166 -28.08 10.15 7.58
N PRO A 167 -27.97 11.47 7.31
CA PRO A 167 -27.52 11.97 6.01
C PRO A 167 -26.10 11.47 5.64
N GLY A 168 -25.21 11.37 6.64
CA GLY A 168 -23.84 10.88 6.44
C GLY A 168 -23.78 9.43 5.97
N ARG A 169 -24.75 8.59 6.37
CA ARG A 169 -24.83 7.20 5.93
C ARG A 169 -24.95 7.09 4.42
N THR A 170 -25.82 7.87 3.79
CA THR A 170 -25.99 7.88 2.33
C THR A 170 -24.68 8.22 1.61
N VAL A 171 -23.90 9.15 2.17
CA VAL A 171 -22.59 9.54 1.63
C VAL A 171 -21.60 8.39 1.77
N GLN A 172 -21.55 7.73 2.93
CA GLN A 172 -20.68 6.59 3.17
C GLN A 172 -21.02 5.40 2.26
N ASP A 173 -22.29 5.02 2.18
CA ASP A 173 -22.75 3.88 1.36
C ASP A 173 -22.38 4.10 -0.10
N LYS A 174 -22.66 5.30 -0.65
CA LYS A 174 -22.31 5.65 -2.04
C LYS A 174 -20.80 5.65 -2.27
N ALA A 175 -20.02 6.14 -1.31
CA ALA A 175 -18.56 6.16 -1.42
C ALA A 175 -17.99 4.73 -1.40
N VAL A 176 -18.42 3.90 -0.45
CA VAL A 176 -17.99 2.52 -0.30
C VAL A 176 -18.40 1.67 -1.51
N GLU A 177 -19.62 1.83 -2.00
CA GLU A 177 -20.11 1.15 -3.22
C GLU A 177 -19.23 1.47 -4.42
N ARG A 178 -18.93 2.75 -4.66
CA ARG A 178 -18.07 3.17 -5.79
C ARG A 178 -16.64 2.63 -5.66
N ILE A 179 -16.06 2.63 -4.46
CA ILE A 179 -14.72 2.06 -4.22
C ILE A 179 -14.73 0.55 -4.49
N GLN A 180 -15.76 -0.17 -4.03
CA GLN A 180 -15.89 -1.61 -4.27
C GLN A 180 -16.09 -1.92 -5.76
N HIS A 181 -16.90 -1.11 -6.45
CA HIS A 181 -17.09 -1.24 -7.90
C HIS A 181 -15.77 -1.08 -8.66
N SER A 182 -14.98 -0.05 -8.31
CA SER A 182 -13.63 0.17 -8.84
C SER A 182 -12.71 -1.04 -8.62
N ALA A 183 -12.72 -1.55 -7.38
CA ALA A 183 -11.92 -2.67 -6.95
C ALA A 183 -12.32 -3.97 -7.67
N ALA A 184 -13.59 -4.12 -8.02
CA ALA A 184 -14.13 -5.27 -8.75
C ALA A 184 -13.90 -5.20 -10.27
N ALA A 185 -13.61 -4.03 -10.85
CA ALA A 185 -13.47 -3.87 -12.31
C ALA A 185 -12.19 -4.47 -12.95
N GLY A 186 -11.42 -5.27 -12.20
CA GLY A 186 -10.29 -6.05 -12.72
C GLY A 186 -10.67 -7.52 -12.98
N PRO A 187 -9.72 -8.38 -13.38
CA PRO A 187 -9.96 -9.82 -13.51
C PRO A 187 -10.47 -10.43 -12.21
N ASP A 188 -11.40 -11.38 -12.29
CA ASP A 188 -12.00 -11.98 -11.10
C ASP A 188 -10.95 -12.43 -10.07
N GLY A 189 -11.11 -11.96 -8.83
CA GLY A 189 -10.23 -12.31 -7.73
C GLY A 189 -8.86 -11.62 -7.71
N TRP A 190 -8.52 -10.73 -8.66
CA TRP A 190 -7.20 -10.09 -8.74
C TRP A 190 -6.78 -9.39 -7.43
N LEU A 191 -7.71 -8.69 -6.77
CA LEU A 191 -7.45 -7.94 -5.54
C LEU A 191 -7.18 -8.88 -4.37
N ARG A 192 -8.05 -9.89 -4.18
CA ARG A 192 -7.87 -10.93 -3.16
C ARG A 192 -6.57 -11.68 -3.39
N TRP A 193 -6.25 -11.99 -4.64
CA TRP A 193 -5.00 -12.64 -5.03
C TRP A 193 -3.79 -11.75 -4.71
N THR A 194 -3.83 -10.45 -5.00
CA THR A 194 -2.76 -9.49 -4.71
C THR A 194 -2.48 -9.39 -3.21
N ILE A 195 -3.54 -9.28 -2.39
CA ILE A 195 -3.42 -9.29 -0.92
C ILE A 195 -2.85 -10.64 -0.44
N GLY A 196 -3.32 -11.74 -1.03
CA GLY A 196 -2.80 -13.07 -0.77
C GLY A 196 -1.31 -13.18 -1.07
N MET A 197 -0.84 -12.65 -2.20
CA MET A 197 0.57 -12.62 -2.59
C MET A 197 1.41 -11.84 -1.58
N ARG A 198 0.97 -10.65 -1.15
CA ARG A 198 1.64 -9.90 -0.08
C ARG A 198 1.77 -10.74 1.19
N ASN A 199 0.69 -11.41 1.60
CA ASN A 199 0.72 -12.23 2.81
C ASN A 199 1.61 -13.46 2.68
N LEU A 200 1.64 -14.08 1.49
CA LEU A 200 2.55 -15.18 1.19
C LEU A 200 4.01 -14.75 1.34
N LEU A 201 4.39 -13.61 0.76
CA LEU A 201 5.79 -13.18 0.71
C LEU A 201 6.30 -12.60 2.05
N VAL A 202 5.40 -12.10 2.91
CA VAL A 202 5.77 -11.51 4.20
C VAL A 202 5.66 -12.52 5.36
N HIS A 203 4.62 -13.36 5.37
CA HIS A 203 4.25 -14.14 6.57
C HIS A 203 4.34 -15.66 6.39
N ARG A 204 4.61 -16.16 5.19
CA ARG A 204 4.60 -17.60 4.89
C ARG A 204 5.92 -18.07 4.30
N GLY A 205 6.15 -19.38 4.37
CA GLY A 205 7.30 -20.01 3.73
C GLY A 205 7.30 -19.78 2.22
N ARG A 206 8.47 -19.51 1.64
CA ARG A 206 8.64 -19.34 0.20
C ARG A 206 8.22 -20.62 -0.53
N ARG A 207 7.52 -20.45 -1.66
CA ARG A 207 7.05 -21.54 -2.53
C ARG A 207 8.05 -21.81 -3.65
N MET A 208 7.97 -23.02 -4.21
CA MET A 208 8.63 -23.34 -5.48
C MET A 208 8.28 -22.30 -6.57
N GLN A 209 9.34 -21.79 -7.21
CA GLN A 209 9.20 -20.95 -8.40
C GLN A 209 9.32 -21.82 -9.65
N VAL A 210 8.31 -21.78 -10.52
CA VAL A 210 8.36 -22.52 -11.78
C VAL A 210 8.91 -21.61 -12.88
N ARG A 211 10.09 -21.99 -13.39
CA ARG A 211 10.72 -21.36 -14.55
C ARG A 211 10.87 -22.40 -15.64
N TYR A 212 10.43 -22.10 -16.86
CA TYR A 212 10.56 -23.05 -17.96
C TYR A 212 10.58 -22.36 -19.33
N PHE A 213 11.02 -23.11 -20.33
CA PHE A 213 10.96 -22.72 -21.73
C PHE A 213 9.68 -23.22 -22.36
N TYR A 214 8.99 -22.36 -23.10
CA TYR A 214 7.86 -22.78 -23.93
C TYR A 214 8.04 -22.30 -25.37
N ARG A 215 7.63 -23.16 -26.32
CA ARG A 215 7.63 -22.83 -27.75
C ARG A 215 6.21 -22.49 -28.16
N VAL A 216 6.02 -21.29 -28.71
CA VAL A 216 4.75 -20.92 -29.33
C VAL A 216 4.59 -21.76 -30.60
N LYS A 217 3.74 -22.80 -30.54
CA LYS A 217 3.52 -23.76 -31.64
C LYS A 217 3.14 -23.12 -32.99
N GLN A 218 2.68 -21.87 -32.98
CA GLN A 218 2.13 -21.19 -34.16
C GLN A 218 3.15 -20.45 -35.04
N ARG A 219 4.45 -20.43 -34.69
CA ARG A 219 5.49 -19.80 -35.53
C ARG A 219 6.70 -20.72 -35.72
N PRO A 220 6.79 -21.45 -36.85
CA PRO A 220 8.00 -22.19 -37.21
C PRO A 220 9.21 -21.24 -37.18
N GLY A 221 10.23 -21.58 -36.39
CA GLY A 221 11.44 -20.77 -36.22
C GLY A 221 11.39 -19.73 -35.09
N ALA A 222 10.30 -19.62 -34.32
CA ALA A 222 10.29 -18.76 -33.12
C ALA A 222 11.22 -19.32 -32.03
N GLU A 223 12.06 -18.46 -31.47
CA GLU A 223 12.88 -18.80 -30.31
C GLU A 223 12.00 -19.23 -29.12
N PRO A 224 12.43 -20.21 -28.32
CA PRO A 224 11.74 -20.57 -27.09
C PRO A 224 11.74 -19.39 -26.12
N GLU A 225 10.60 -19.11 -25.52
CA GLU A 225 10.45 -18.06 -24.51
C GLU A 225 10.72 -18.64 -23.11
N TYR A 226 11.51 -17.93 -22.31
CA TYR A 226 11.81 -18.28 -20.93
C TYR A 226 10.91 -17.49 -19.98
N VAL A 227 10.10 -18.19 -19.18
CA VAL A 227 9.10 -17.57 -18.32
C VAL A 227 9.22 -17.95 -16.85
N LEU A 228 8.80 -17.03 -15.99
CA LEU A 228 8.52 -17.26 -14.57
C LEU A 228 7.01 -17.24 -14.38
N LEU A 229 6.46 -18.28 -13.77
CA LEU A 229 5.05 -18.31 -13.39
C LEU A 229 4.89 -18.00 -11.91
N LEU A 230 3.79 -17.33 -11.57
CA LEU A 230 3.38 -17.06 -10.19
C LEU A 230 2.34 -18.08 -9.74
N THR A 231 2.24 -18.30 -8.43
CA THR A 231 1.19 -19.17 -7.87
C THR A 231 -0.20 -18.58 -8.11
N ARG A 232 -1.16 -19.46 -8.39
CA ARG A 232 -2.58 -19.13 -8.52
C ARG A 232 -3.27 -18.97 -7.17
N ASN A 233 -2.83 -19.69 -6.15
CA ASN A 233 -3.48 -19.78 -4.84
C ASN A 233 -2.56 -19.34 -3.70
N PRO A 234 -2.20 -18.05 -3.60
CA PRO A 234 -1.23 -17.56 -2.61
C PRO A 234 -1.65 -17.81 -1.15
N GLN A 235 -2.94 -18.03 -0.89
CA GLN A 235 -3.51 -18.34 0.42
C GLN A 235 -3.25 -19.77 0.92
N LEU A 236 -2.89 -20.70 0.04
CA LEU A 236 -2.59 -22.09 0.39
C LEU A 236 -1.10 -22.26 0.72
N THR A 237 -0.70 -23.37 1.32
CA THR A 237 0.69 -23.84 1.32
C THR A 237 0.97 -24.61 0.02
N GLU A 238 2.23 -24.89 -0.28
CA GLU A 238 2.60 -25.65 -1.48
C GLU A 238 1.99 -27.05 -1.51
N ILE A 239 2.02 -27.75 -0.37
CA ILE A 239 1.45 -29.09 -0.25
C ILE A 239 -0.08 -29.07 -0.31
N GLU A 240 -0.75 -28.08 0.31
CA GLU A 240 -2.21 -27.93 0.20
C GLU A 240 -2.65 -27.66 -1.25
N ASP A 241 -1.92 -26.80 -1.96
CA ASP A 241 -2.22 -26.47 -3.36
C ASP A 241 -1.99 -27.66 -4.29
N LEU A 242 -0.96 -28.48 -4.03
CA LEU A 242 -0.75 -29.78 -4.71
C LEU A 242 -1.84 -30.80 -4.40
N ALA A 243 -2.24 -30.92 -3.14
CA ALA A 243 -3.23 -31.89 -2.69
C ALA A 243 -4.65 -31.58 -3.20
N LEU A 244 -4.99 -30.29 -3.32
CA LEU A 244 -6.29 -29.84 -3.83
C LEU A 244 -6.30 -29.69 -5.36
N GLY A 245 -5.13 -29.55 -5.98
CA GLY A 245 -4.99 -29.34 -7.42
C GLY A 245 -5.02 -30.62 -8.25
N LEU A 246 -5.17 -30.45 -9.58
CA LEU A 246 -5.06 -31.53 -10.58
C LEU A 246 -3.64 -31.56 -11.20
N GLY A 247 -2.60 -31.20 -10.43
CA GLY A 247 -1.19 -31.13 -10.88
C GLY A 247 -0.58 -29.73 -10.88
N ILE A 248 0.73 -29.64 -11.16
CA ILE A 248 1.56 -28.41 -11.07
C ILE A 248 0.99 -27.27 -11.94
N ASP A 249 0.50 -27.59 -13.13
CA ASP A 249 -0.06 -26.65 -14.10
C ASP A 249 -1.42 -26.06 -13.70
N SER A 250 -2.06 -26.63 -12.67
CA SER A 250 -3.25 -26.04 -12.02
C SER A 250 -2.89 -25.05 -10.90
N MET A 251 -1.69 -25.17 -10.31
CA MET A 251 -1.20 -24.33 -9.21
C MET A 251 -0.65 -22.98 -9.65
N MET A 252 -0.36 -22.83 -10.95
CA MET A 252 0.33 -21.65 -11.48
C MET A 252 -0.62 -20.78 -12.34
N LEU A 253 -0.38 -19.48 -12.34
CA LEU A 253 -0.86 -18.58 -13.37
C LEU A 253 -0.16 -18.95 -14.69
N ARG A 254 -0.90 -18.96 -15.79
CA ARG A 254 -0.42 -19.42 -17.11
C ARG A 254 0.19 -18.30 -17.96
N GLU A 255 0.65 -17.25 -17.31
CA GLU A 255 1.29 -16.10 -17.93
C GLU A 255 2.60 -15.76 -17.23
N HIS A 256 3.44 -15.00 -17.92
CA HIS A 256 4.67 -14.48 -17.33
C HIS A 256 4.37 -13.55 -16.14
N ALA A 257 5.11 -13.71 -15.04
CA ALA A 257 4.97 -12.91 -13.83
C ALA A 257 4.96 -11.39 -14.09
N GLY A 258 5.75 -10.90 -15.05
CA GLY A 258 5.79 -9.49 -15.44
C GLY A 258 4.47 -9.00 -16.02
N ASN A 259 3.72 -9.84 -16.74
CA ASN A 259 2.38 -9.48 -17.23
C ASN A 259 1.39 -9.33 -16.07
N THR A 260 1.41 -10.26 -15.12
CA THR A 260 0.56 -10.19 -13.92
C THR A 260 0.91 -8.95 -13.09
N MET A 261 2.20 -8.68 -12.85
CA MET A 261 2.65 -7.47 -12.13
C MET A 261 2.21 -6.20 -12.87
N ALA A 262 2.36 -6.15 -14.19
CA ALA A 262 1.93 -5.02 -14.99
C ALA A 262 0.42 -4.77 -14.90
N GLY A 263 -0.39 -5.84 -14.95
CA GLY A 263 -1.85 -5.79 -14.79
C GLY A 263 -2.28 -5.32 -13.39
N VAL A 264 -1.66 -5.88 -12.34
CA VAL A 264 -1.91 -5.48 -10.95
C VAL A 264 -1.60 -4.00 -10.74
N LEU A 265 -0.44 -3.52 -11.23
CA LEU A 265 -0.06 -2.11 -11.10
C LEU A 265 -1.05 -1.19 -11.81
N ALA A 266 -1.47 -1.53 -13.03
CA ALA A 266 -2.44 -0.73 -13.78
C ALA A 266 -3.78 -0.67 -13.05
N ARG A 267 -4.30 -1.81 -12.57
CA ARG A 267 -5.56 -1.85 -11.81
C ARG A 267 -5.47 -1.08 -10.49
N LEU A 268 -4.36 -1.20 -9.79
CA LEU A 268 -4.12 -0.49 -8.53
C LEU A 268 -4.02 1.03 -8.75
N ASN A 269 -3.40 1.47 -9.86
CA ASN A 269 -3.36 2.88 -10.25
C ASN A 269 -4.78 3.41 -10.51
N THR A 270 -5.60 2.72 -11.30
CA THR A 270 -7.00 3.09 -11.56
C THR A 270 -7.82 3.15 -10.27
N LEU A 271 -7.72 2.12 -9.41
CA LEU A 271 -8.38 2.11 -8.11
C LEU A 271 -7.97 3.29 -7.23
N THR A 272 -6.69 3.64 -7.25
CA THR A 272 -6.17 4.79 -6.50
C THR A 272 -6.76 6.10 -7.00
N VAL A 273 -6.85 6.30 -8.33
CA VAL A 273 -7.48 7.49 -8.92
C VAL A 273 -8.92 7.65 -8.45
N GLU A 274 -9.72 6.60 -8.61
CA GLU A 274 -11.15 6.64 -8.29
C GLU A 274 -11.38 6.82 -6.78
N ALA A 275 -10.61 6.11 -5.94
CA ALA A 275 -10.70 6.24 -4.49
C ALA A 275 -10.33 7.65 -4.02
N MET A 276 -9.21 8.22 -4.51
CA MET A 276 -8.78 9.58 -4.13
C MET A 276 -9.78 10.65 -4.56
N GLU A 277 -10.42 10.49 -5.72
CA GLU A 277 -11.49 11.38 -6.16
C GLU A 277 -12.70 11.32 -5.21
N ILE A 278 -13.13 10.12 -4.84
CA ILE A 278 -14.22 9.90 -3.88
C ILE A 278 -13.88 10.53 -2.52
N PHE A 279 -12.65 10.30 -2.03
CA PHE A 279 -12.19 10.85 -0.76
C PHE A 279 -12.18 12.38 -0.78
N ALA A 280 -11.72 13.00 -1.87
CA ALA A 280 -11.72 14.46 -2.00
C ALA A 280 -13.14 15.04 -2.05
N GLN A 281 -14.07 14.37 -2.74
CA GLN A 281 -15.49 14.75 -2.77
C GLN A 281 -16.11 14.71 -1.38
N VAL A 282 -15.90 13.61 -0.64
CA VAL A 282 -16.42 13.45 0.72
C VAL A 282 -15.75 14.43 1.68
N TRP A 283 -14.45 14.63 1.58
CA TRP A 283 -13.72 15.60 2.40
C TRP A 283 -14.26 17.02 2.21
N THR A 284 -14.48 17.44 0.96
CA THR A 284 -15.06 18.75 0.65
C THR A 284 -16.46 18.90 1.23
N ALA A 285 -17.30 17.86 1.13
CA ALA A 285 -18.64 17.86 1.71
C ALA A 285 -18.59 17.98 3.25
N ARG A 286 -17.66 17.28 3.91
CA ARG A 286 -17.45 17.37 5.37
C ARG A 286 -16.92 18.73 5.81
N ARG A 287 -16.04 19.34 5.03
CA ARG A 287 -15.57 20.70 5.30
C ARG A 287 -16.70 21.72 5.22
N ALA A 288 -17.62 21.55 4.27
CA ALA A 288 -18.79 22.41 4.12
C ALA A 288 -19.84 22.18 5.22
N ASP A 289 -20.01 20.94 5.66
CA ASP A 289 -20.89 20.55 6.76
C ASP A 289 -20.19 19.56 7.71
N PRO A 290 -19.50 20.07 8.77
CA PRO A 290 -18.79 19.22 9.72
C PRO A 290 -19.67 18.20 10.45
N ALA A 291 -20.99 18.46 10.56
CA ALA A 291 -21.94 17.55 11.21
C ALA A 291 -22.35 16.38 10.32
N LEU A 292 -22.07 16.42 9.00
CA LEU A 292 -22.39 15.36 8.05
C LEU A 292 -21.71 14.04 8.43
N LEU A 293 -20.41 14.09 8.70
CA LEU A 293 -19.59 12.96 9.11
C LEU A 293 -18.58 13.43 10.18
N PRO A 294 -19.02 13.60 11.44
CA PRO A 294 -18.09 13.90 12.53
C PRO A 294 -17.03 12.80 12.64
N PRO A 295 -15.77 13.16 12.96
CA PRO A 295 -14.75 12.16 13.22
C PRO A 295 -15.18 11.27 14.41
N PRO A 296 -15.15 9.93 14.27
CA PRO A 296 -15.60 9.05 15.33
C PRO A 296 -14.57 9.01 16.48
N GLU A 297 -15.04 8.84 17.73
CA GLU A 297 -14.15 8.70 18.91
C GLU A 297 -13.15 7.53 18.75
N GLY A 298 -13.56 6.48 18.04
CA GLY A 298 -12.73 5.30 17.77
C GLY A 298 -11.65 5.50 16.70
N LEU A 299 -11.52 6.69 16.10
CA LEU A 299 -10.54 6.99 15.04
C LEU A 299 -9.10 6.84 15.52
N TRP A 300 -8.84 7.16 16.80
CA TRP A 300 -7.54 7.04 17.44
C TRP A 300 -7.70 6.44 18.84
N LYS A 301 -7.58 5.12 18.95
CA LYS A 301 -7.94 4.41 20.20
C LYS A 301 -6.98 4.71 21.34
N GLN A 302 -5.69 4.80 21.05
CA GLN A 302 -4.64 4.86 22.06
C GLN A 302 -3.75 6.09 21.88
N LEU A 303 -3.81 7.04 22.81
CA LEU A 303 -2.98 8.25 22.77
C LEU A 303 -1.48 7.94 22.98
N TYR A 304 -1.15 6.98 23.85
CA TYR A 304 0.22 6.55 24.10
C TYR A 304 0.32 5.04 24.30
N PRO A 305 1.40 4.38 23.82
CA PRO A 305 1.80 3.07 24.33
C PRO A 305 1.86 3.14 25.86
N LYS A 306 1.46 2.09 26.58
CA LYS A 306 1.70 2.07 28.03
C LYS A 306 3.22 2.24 28.21
N LYS A 307 3.71 3.02 29.18
CA LYS A 307 5.15 3.38 29.37
C LYS A 307 6.16 2.22 29.25
N ARG A 308 5.71 0.95 29.32
CA ARG A 308 6.50 -0.28 29.19
C ARG A 308 6.57 -0.86 27.76
N ASP A 309 5.89 -0.27 26.77
CA ASP A 309 5.79 -0.79 25.41
C ASP A 309 6.71 -0.08 24.39
N LEU A 310 7.63 0.77 24.86
CA LEU A 310 8.69 1.31 23.99
C LEU A 310 9.75 0.24 23.74
N SER A 311 10.27 0.15 22.51
CA SER A 311 11.18 -0.92 22.10
C SER A 311 12.52 -0.94 22.85
N GLY A 312 12.92 0.19 23.45
CA GLY A 312 14.25 0.35 24.07
C GLY A 312 15.42 0.23 23.08
N PHE A 313 15.15 0.20 21.77
CA PHE A 313 16.17 0.06 20.74
C PHE A 313 16.95 1.37 20.58
N ASN A 314 18.22 1.36 21.00
CA ASN A 314 19.12 2.53 20.95
C ASN A 314 20.07 2.53 19.74
N GLY A 315 19.89 1.61 18.78
CA GLY A 315 20.80 1.43 17.64
C GLY A 315 21.92 0.42 17.90
N PHE A 316 22.73 0.15 16.86
CA PHE A 316 23.87 -0.79 16.91
C PHE A 316 25.23 -0.10 17.09
N SER A 317 25.25 1.23 17.18
CA SER A 317 26.46 2.05 17.18
C SER A 317 26.27 3.25 18.11
N ASP A 318 27.37 3.95 18.39
CA ASP A 318 27.37 5.18 19.14
C ASP A 318 26.43 6.24 18.55
N THR A 319 25.91 7.09 19.43
CA THR A 319 25.04 8.20 19.06
C THR A 319 25.82 9.24 18.26
N VAL A 320 25.28 9.63 17.11
CA VAL A 320 25.79 10.79 16.36
C VAL A 320 25.33 12.05 17.10
N PRO A 321 26.24 12.93 17.57
CA PRO A 321 25.85 14.17 18.22
C PRO A 321 25.12 15.06 17.19
N MET A 322 23.95 15.58 17.56
CA MET A 322 23.23 16.59 16.77
C MET A 322 23.40 17.95 17.45
N SER A 323 23.94 18.94 16.74
CA SER A 323 24.04 20.30 17.26
C SER A 323 22.71 21.03 17.10
N GLU A 324 22.42 21.96 18.02
CA GLU A 324 21.24 22.83 17.90
C GLU A 324 21.30 23.63 16.58
N GLY A 325 20.18 23.68 15.85
CA GLY A 325 20.05 24.44 14.60
C GLY A 325 20.45 23.70 13.31
N GLU A 326 20.93 22.46 13.39
CA GLU A 326 21.35 21.68 12.20
C GLU A 326 20.21 20.90 11.52
N MET A 327 19.03 20.84 12.15
CA MET A 327 17.87 20.13 11.59
C MET A 327 17.25 20.93 10.44
N ARG A 328 17.39 20.41 9.21
CA ARG A 328 16.70 20.95 8.02
C ARG A 328 15.48 20.11 7.72
N VAL A 329 14.31 20.74 7.73
CA VAL A 329 13.03 20.12 7.36
C VAL A 329 12.43 20.84 6.16
N SER A 330 11.61 20.15 5.37
CA SER A 330 10.84 20.81 4.32
C SER A 330 9.82 21.80 4.93
N PRO A 331 9.40 22.84 4.19
CA PRO A 331 8.34 23.74 4.66
C PRO A 331 7.05 23.01 5.04
N ASP A 332 6.69 21.95 4.30
CA ASP A 332 5.51 21.13 4.59
C ASP A 332 5.63 20.43 5.94
N MET A 333 6.79 19.82 6.21
CA MET A 333 7.07 19.16 7.49
C MET A 333 7.09 20.18 8.65
N ALA A 334 7.66 21.38 8.43
CA ALA A 334 7.63 22.45 9.43
C ALA A 334 6.19 22.86 9.78
N ARG A 335 5.31 23.03 8.79
CA ARG A 335 3.89 23.36 9.02
C ARG A 335 3.15 22.22 9.75
N ARG A 336 3.45 20.96 9.42
CA ARG A 336 2.91 19.80 10.15
C ARG A 336 3.35 19.82 11.62
N PHE A 337 4.62 20.04 11.89
CA PHE A 337 5.15 20.15 13.25
C PHE A 337 4.56 21.34 14.03
N GLN A 338 4.34 22.47 13.37
CA GLN A 338 3.65 23.62 13.97
C GLN A 338 2.19 23.24 14.31
N SER A 339 1.48 22.60 13.39
CA SER A 339 0.10 22.14 13.59
C SER A 339 -0.01 21.02 14.62
N ALA A 340 1.06 20.26 14.83
CA ALA A 340 1.17 19.26 15.89
C ALA A 340 1.60 19.85 17.24
N LYS A 341 1.91 21.16 17.30
CA LYS A 341 2.37 21.88 18.50
C LYS A 341 3.59 21.25 19.18
N VAL A 342 4.51 20.70 18.38
CA VAL A 342 5.76 20.08 18.89
C VAL A 342 6.96 21.02 18.88
N LEU A 343 6.96 22.05 18.01
CA LEU A 343 8.01 23.06 17.92
C LEU A 343 7.72 24.28 18.79
N ASP A 344 6.61 24.99 18.54
CA ASP A 344 6.36 26.35 19.09
C ASP A 344 4.96 26.51 19.71
N GLY A 345 4.58 25.63 20.63
CA GLY A 345 3.29 25.70 21.32
C GLY A 345 3.38 25.23 22.78
N PRO A 346 2.35 25.52 23.61
CA PRO A 346 2.31 24.98 24.95
C PRO A 346 2.26 23.44 24.83
N ARG A 347 3.30 22.79 25.33
CA ARG A 347 3.40 21.32 25.40
C ARG A 347 2.53 20.75 26.52
N ASP A 348 1.77 21.58 27.21
CA ASP A 348 0.84 21.21 28.27
C ASP A 348 -0.15 20.12 27.83
N ILE A 349 -0.60 20.17 26.56
CA ILE A 349 -1.40 19.13 25.91
C ILE A 349 -0.73 17.75 25.95
N TRP A 350 0.60 17.71 25.97
CA TRP A 350 1.42 16.50 26.06
C TRP A 350 1.91 16.21 27.49
N VAL A 351 2.03 17.22 28.35
CA VAL A 351 2.55 17.09 29.73
C VAL A 351 1.58 16.30 30.63
N GLY A 352 0.26 16.50 30.49
CA GLY A 352 -0.74 15.71 31.22
C GLY A 352 -0.71 14.21 30.90
N LEU A 353 -0.08 13.82 29.78
CA LEU A 353 0.01 12.45 29.29
C LEU A 353 1.31 11.75 29.72
N LEU A 354 2.35 12.51 30.11
CA LEU A 354 3.62 11.97 30.64
C LEU A 354 3.56 11.71 32.16
N GLY A 355 2.57 12.28 32.87
CA GLY A 355 2.43 12.27 34.32
C GLY A 355 1.55 11.17 34.94
N SER A 356 1.01 10.22 34.16
CA SER A 356 0.26 9.05 34.67
C SER A 356 1.01 7.73 34.51
#